data_AF-A3IH14-F1
#
_entry.id   AF-A3IH14-F1
#
_cell.length_a   1.000
_cell.length_b   1.000
_cell.length_c   1.000
_cell.angle_alpha   90.00
_cell.angle_beta   90.00
_cell.angle_gamma   90.00
#
_symmetry.space_group_name_H-M   'P 1'
#
loop_
_entity.id
_entity.type
_entity.pdbx_description
1 polymer ?
#
loop_
_entity_poly.entity_id
_entity_poly.type
_entity_poly.pdbx_seq_one_letter_code
_entity_poly.pdbx_strand_id
1 'polypeptide(L)'
;MNGFLVGVISIIALVSVAKITPAEPIKQPSSQQNSNSESVATKSPYEVGTITGIVSGPYGSILFIELSDKTKLRFHHPSNSLARGEQVLVYQQNGEHFLIEASQPHR
;
A
#
# COMPACT_ATOMS: atom_id res chain seq x y z
N MET A 1 31.88 -52.96 30.24
CA MET A 1 30.42 -52.98 30.43
C MET A 1 29.86 -51.70 29.87
N ASN A 2 29.19 -51.81 28.72
CA ASN A 2 28.63 -50.72 27.96
C ASN A 2 27.33 -50.26 28.63
N GLY A 3 27.24 -48.99 29.02
CA GLY A 3 26.02 -48.38 29.52
C GLY A 3 25.73 -47.13 28.73
N PHE A 4 24.96 -47.26 27.66
CA PHE A 4 24.40 -46.13 26.92
C PHE A 4 23.41 -45.39 27.81
N LEU A 5 23.75 -44.19 28.26
CA LEU A 5 22.83 -43.30 28.94
C LEU A 5 21.97 -42.59 27.88
N VAL A 6 20.83 -43.18 27.54
CA VAL A 6 19.83 -42.59 26.63
C VAL A 6 19.15 -41.43 27.38
N GLY A 7 19.54 -40.20 27.08
CA GLY A 7 18.90 -39.00 27.60
C GLY A 7 17.54 -38.79 26.93
N VAL A 8 16.46 -38.93 27.69
CA VAL A 8 15.10 -38.58 27.23
C VAL A 8 14.98 -37.05 27.30
N ILE A 9 15.12 -36.39 26.15
CA ILE A 9 14.82 -34.95 26.03
C ILE A 9 13.30 -34.82 25.93
N SER A 10 12.65 -34.52 27.04
CA SER A 10 11.23 -34.21 27.09
C SER A 10 11.00 -32.81 26.53
N ILE A 11 10.38 -32.71 25.35
CA ILE A 11 10.00 -31.43 24.73
C ILE A 11 8.62 -31.04 25.28
N ILE A 12 8.58 -30.08 26.21
CA ILE A 12 7.33 -29.51 26.70
C ILE A 12 6.85 -28.48 25.68
N ALA A 13 5.79 -28.79 24.94
CA ALA A 13 5.13 -27.84 24.06
C ALA A 13 4.24 -26.89 24.89
N LEU A 14 4.61 -25.61 24.95
CA LEU A 14 3.80 -24.55 25.56
C LEU A 14 2.72 -24.12 24.55
N VAL A 15 1.50 -24.64 24.70
CA VAL A 15 0.34 -24.15 23.96
C VAL A 15 -0.28 -22.98 24.74
N SER A 16 -0.05 -21.76 24.25
CA SER A 16 -0.69 -20.57 24.82
C SER A 16 -2.05 -20.34 24.15
N VAL A 17 -3.14 -20.44 24.91
CA VAL A 17 -4.49 -20.08 24.44
C VAL A 17 -4.76 -18.64 24.84
N ALA A 18 -4.72 -17.72 23.87
CA ALA A 18 -5.18 -16.35 24.07
C ALA A 18 -6.71 -16.32 24.07
N LYS A 19 -7.33 -15.88 25.17
CA LYS A 19 -8.78 -15.63 25.21
C LYS A 19 -9.08 -14.39 24.36
N ILE A 20 -9.86 -14.58 23.30
CA ILE A 20 -10.42 -13.49 22.52
C ILE A 20 -11.65 -12.97 23.28
N THR A 21 -11.51 -11.84 23.97
CA THR A 21 -12.66 -11.10 24.50
C THR A 21 -13.33 -10.34 23.35
N PRO A 22 -14.63 -10.55 23.09
CA PRO A 22 -15.38 -9.70 22.16
C PRO A 22 -15.35 -8.26 22.65
N ALA A 23 -15.06 -7.31 21.77
CA ALA A 23 -15.17 -5.89 22.09
C ALA A 23 -16.64 -5.54 22.32
N GLU A 24 -16.97 -4.95 23.47
CA GLU A 24 -18.31 -4.40 23.71
C GLU A 24 -18.56 -3.22 22.77
N PRO A 25 -19.76 -3.12 22.15
CA PRO A 25 -20.09 -1.98 21.30
C PRO A 25 -20.24 -0.73 22.18
N ILE A 26 -19.39 0.26 21.94
CA ILE A 26 -19.44 1.57 22.59
C ILE A 26 -20.78 2.21 22.21
N LYS A 27 -21.67 2.40 23.19
CA LYS A 27 -22.89 3.22 23.01
C LYS A 27 -22.46 4.67 22.84
N GLN A 28 -22.67 5.24 21.64
CA GLN A 28 -22.48 6.67 21.40
C GLN A 28 -23.51 7.48 22.21
N PRO A 29 -23.09 8.37 23.13
CA PRO A 29 -24.00 9.39 23.65
C PRO A 29 -24.22 10.44 22.56
N SER A 30 -25.47 10.57 22.14
CA SER A 30 -25.94 11.67 21.30
C SER A 30 -25.84 12.98 22.10
N SER A 31 -24.86 13.80 21.78
CA SER A 31 -24.84 15.21 22.19
C SER A 31 -24.25 16.04 21.07
N GLN A 32 -25.13 16.84 20.47
CA GLN A 32 -24.85 17.96 19.59
C GLN A 32 -23.67 18.77 20.12
N GLN A 33 -22.58 18.79 19.35
CA GLN A 33 -21.59 19.85 19.42
C GLN A 33 -21.27 20.21 17.98
N ASN A 34 -21.80 21.34 17.53
CA ASN A 34 -21.52 21.92 16.24
C ASN A 34 -20.08 22.46 16.28
N SER A 35 -19.10 21.57 16.22
CA SER A 35 -17.72 21.95 15.93
C SER A 35 -17.64 22.15 14.42
N ASN A 36 -17.45 23.40 14.01
CA ASN A 36 -16.92 23.72 12.69
C ASN A 36 -15.65 22.87 12.53
N SER A 37 -15.74 21.75 11.81
CA SER A 37 -14.56 21.03 11.39
C SER A 37 -13.93 21.92 10.34
N GLU A 38 -12.91 22.69 10.74
CA GLU A 38 -11.83 22.95 9.80
C GLU A 38 -11.38 21.58 9.31
N SER A 39 -11.92 21.19 8.16
CA SER A 39 -11.44 20.07 7.39
C SER A 39 -10.01 20.45 7.02
N VAL A 40 -9.07 20.07 7.89
CA VAL A 40 -7.67 19.96 7.52
C VAL A 40 -7.69 18.92 6.42
N ALA A 41 -7.79 19.39 5.18
CA ALA A 41 -7.73 18.56 4.00
C ALA A 41 -6.32 17.97 3.97
N THR A 42 -6.14 16.84 4.63
CA THR A 42 -4.92 16.05 4.56
C THR A 42 -4.73 15.73 3.09
N LYS A 43 -3.72 16.33 2.46
CA LYS A 43 -3.40 16.02 1.06
C LYS A 43 -3.17 14.52 1.00
N SER A 44 -3.94 13.84 0.14
CA SER A 44 -3.71 12.44 -0.18
C SER A 44 -2.25 12.30 -0.63
N PRO A 45 -1.49 11.30 -0.15
CA PRO A 45 -0.16 11.02 -0.67
C PRO A 45 -0.22 10.40 -2.08
N TYR A 46 -1.42 10.14 -2.60
CA TYR A 46 -1.64 9.63 -3.94
C TYR A 46 -2.09 10.74 -4.89
N GLU A 47 -1.48 10.78 -6.06
CA GLU A 47 -1.84 11.64 -7.17
C GLU A 47 -2.12 10.83 -8.43
N VAL A 48 -3.00 11.33 -9.29
CA VAL A 48 -3.26 10.73 -10.59
C VAL A 48 -2.31 11.33 -11.61
N GLY A 49 -1.58 10.46 -12.31
CA GLY A 49 -0.71 10.82 -13.42
C GLY A 49 -1.25 10.28 -14.75
N THR A 50 -0.92 10.96 -15.84
CA THR A 50 -1.26 10.52 -17.21
C THR A 50 0.00 10.06 -17.93
N ILE A 51 -0.04 8.89 -18.58
CA ILE A 51 1.06 8.40 -19.40
C ILE A 51 1.15 9.24 -20.68
N THR A 52 2.21 10.04 -20.81
CA THR A 52 2.43 10.92 -21.96
C THR A 52 3.35 10.32 -23.02
N GLY A 53 4.16 9.32 -22.64
CA GLY A 53 5.07 8.62 -23.55
C GLY A 53 5.45 7.23 -23.03
N ILE A 54 5.80 6.35 -23.96
CA ILE A 54 6.18 4.96 -23.68
C ILE A 54 7.34 4.58 -24.60
N VAL A 55 8.36 3.93 -24.04
CA VAL A 55 9.41 3.25 -24.79
C VAL A 55 9.41 1.79 -24.37
N SER A 56 8.95 0.90 -25.25
CA SER A 56 8.85 -0.53 -24.99
C SER A 56 10.08 -1.29 -25.47
N GLY A 57 10.42 -2.36 -24.76
CA GLY A 57 11.50 -3.27 -25.08
C GLY A 57 11.17 -4.72 -24.67
N PRO A 58 12.14 -5.64 -24.83
CA PRO A 58 11.95 -7.06 -24.53
C PRO A 58 11.75 -7.36 -23.03
N TYR A 59 12.14 -6.45 -22.14
CA TYR A 59 12.11 -6.63 -20.68
C TYR A 59 11.10 -5.72 -19.97
N GLY A 60 10.16 -5.15 -20.72
CA GLY A 60 9.19 -4.18 -20.23
C GLY A 60 9.32 -2.82 -20.91
N SER A 61 8.80 -1.79 -20.27
CA SER A 61 8.69 -0.44 -20.81
C SER A 61 9.21 0.63 -19.85
N ILE A 62 9.67 1.73 -20.44
CA ILE A 62 9.89 2.99 -19.72
C ILE A 62 8.67 3.87 -19.97
N LEU A 63 8.02 4.28 -18.87
CA LEU A 63 6.85 5.14 -18.88
C LEU A 63 7.25 6.57 -18.55
N PHE A 64 6.69 7.53 -19.29
CA PHE A 64 6.76 8.95 -19.00
C PHE A 64 5.38 9.41 -18.53
N ILE A 65 5.30 9.91 -17.30
CA ILE A 65 4.05 10.30 -16.65
C ILE A 65 4.07 11.80 -16.38
N GLU A 66 2.96 12.47 -16.67
CA GLU A 66 2.73 13.86 -16.27
C GLU A 66 1.66 13.92 -15.18
N LEU A 67 1.99 14.54 -14.05
CA LEU A 67 1.08 14.82 -12.95
C LEU A 67 0.25 16.09 -13.22
N SER A 68 -0.74 16.35 -12.36
CA SER A 68 -1.65 17.50 -12.52
C SER A 68 -0.94 18.85 -12.43
N ASP A 69 0.14 18.93 -11.65
CA ASP A 69 1.00 20.10 -11.48
C ASP A 69 2.05 20.26 -12.60
N LYS A 70 1.97 19.44 -13.67
CA LYS A 70 2.93 19.37 -14.78
C LYS A 70 4.29 18.77 -14.44
N THR A 71 4.45 18.20 -13.24
CA THR A 71 5.62 17.40 -12.90
C THR A 71 5.72 16.19 -13.82
N LYS A 72 6.91 15.96 -14.38
CA LYS A 72 7.21 14.84 -15.28
C LYS A 72 8.03 13.79 -14.55
N LEU A 73 7.51 12.57 -14.54
CA LEU A 73 8.12 11.42 -13.88
C LEU A 73 8.47 10.35 -14.91
N ARG A 74 9.45 9.51 -14.55
CA ARG A 74 9.90 8.37 -15.36
C ARG A 74 9.93 7.11 -14.51
N PHE A 75 9.25 6.06 -14.98
CA PHE A 75 9.22 4.77 -14.29
C PHE A 75 9.60 3.63 -15.24
N HIS A 76 10.20 2.59 -14.68
CA HIS A 76 10.35 1.30 -15.35
C HIS A 76 9.16 0.42 -14.99
N HIS A 77 8.60 -0.27 -15.97
CA HIS A 77 7.47 -1.15 -15.82
C HIS A 77 7.77 -2.50 -16.48
N PRO A 78 7.60 -3.63 -15.78
CA PRO A 78 8.02 -4.94 -16.28
C PRO A 78 7.17 -5.44 -17.47
N SER A 79 6.00 -4.86 -17.69
CA SER A 79 5.10 -5.21 -18.79
C SER A 79 5.08 -4.14 -19.89
N ASN A 80 4.51 -4.51 -21.04
CA ASN A 80 4.20 -3.64 -22.17
C ASN A 80 2.68 -3.41 -22.35
N SER A 81 1.88 -3.64 -21.31
CA SER A 81 0.41 -3.59 -21.39
C SER A 81 -0.17 -2.18 -21.29
N LEU A 82 0.57 -1.23 -20.73
CA LEU A 82 0.10 0.14 -20.55
C LEU A 82 0.21 0.94 -21.85
N ALA A 83 -0.70 1.89 -22.02
CA ALA A 83 -0.81 2.72 -23.22
C ALA A 83 -0.74 4.22 -22.92
N ARG A 84 -0.33 4.99 -23.94
CA ARG A 84 -0.34 6.46 -23.86
C ARG A 84 -1.76 6.95 -23.63
N GLY A 85 -1.93 7.90 -22.72
CA GLY A 85 -3.22 8.48 -22.33
C GLY A 85 -3.91 7.75 -21.18
N GLU A 86 -3.41 6.59 -20.76
CA GLU A 86 -3.91 5.93 -19.56
C GLU A 86 -3.55 6.71 -18.30
N GLN A 87 -4.43 6.60 -17.30
CA GLN A 87 -4.23 7.19 -15.99
C GLN A 87 -3.68 6.14 -15.03
N VAL A 88 -2.71 6.55 -14.22
CA VAL A 88 -2.04 5.71 -13.22
C VAL A 88 -1.98 6.45 -11.90
N LEU A 89 -1.85 5.72 -10.81
CA LEU A 89 -1.73 6.29 -9.48
C LEU A 89 -0.25 6.42 -9.12
N VAL A 90 0.15 7.57 -8.62
CA VAL A 90 1.51 7.84 -8.16
C VAL A 90 1.44 8.13 -6.68
N TYR A 91 2.16 7.34 -5.89
CA TYR A 91 2.29 7.54 -4.46
C TYR A 91 3.54 8.37 -4.17
N GLN A 92 3.40 9.40 -3.35
CA GLN A 92 4.48 10.27 -2.93
C GLN A 92 4.79 10.03 -1.45
N GLN A 93 6.06 9.74 -1.15
CA GLN A 93 6.54 9.60 0.21
C GLN A 93 7.96 10.16 0.32
N ASN A 94 8.19 11.03 1.31
CA ASN A 94 9.50 11.61 1.59
C ASN A 94 10.17 12.30 0.39
N GLY A 95 9.38 12.88 -0.53
CA GLY A 95 9.87 13.53 -1.74
C GLY A 95 10.16 12.58 -2.91
N GLU A 96 10.01 11.27 -2.71
CA GLU A 96 10.10 10.26 -3.75
C GLU A 96 8.73 9.90 -4.31
N HIS A 97 8.70 9.45 -5.57
CA HIS A 97 7.49 9.05 -6.27
C HIS A 97 7.56 7.56 -6.62
N PHE A 98 6.46 6.86 -6.40
CA PHE A 98 6.31 5.43 -6.66
C PHE A 98 5.10 5.21 -7.57
N LEU A 99 5.28 4.40 -8.61
CA LEU A 99 4.18 4.01 -9.48
C LEU A 99 3.34 2.93 -8.80
N ILE A 100 2.05 3.20 -8.63
CA ILE A 100 1.04 2.25 -8.17
C ILE A 100 0.10 2.02 -9.34
N GLU A 101 0.19 0.85 -9.97
CA GLU A 101 -0.69 0.48 -11.07
C GLU A 101 -2.10 0.23 -10.54
N ALA A 102 -2.94 1.26 -10.57
CA ALA A 102 -4.37 1.10 -10.39
C ALA A 102 -4.98 0.86 -11.77
N SER A 103 -5.45 -0.36 -12.02
CA SER A 103 -6.39 -0.60 -13.12
C SER A 103 -7.62 0.25 -12.85
N GLN A 104 -7.77 1.35 -13.58
CA GLN A 104 -8.85 2.33 -13.46
C GLN A 104 -8.94 2.99 -12.06
N PRO A 105 -8.26 4.14 -11.83
CA PRO A 105 -8.51 4.94 -10.63
C PRO A 105 -9.96 5.45 -10.66
N HIS A 106 -10.89 4.70 -10.07
CA HIS A 106 -12.27 5.13 -9.92
C HIS A 106 -12.30 6.28 -8.92
N ARG A 107 -12.88 7.39 -9.37
CA ARG A 107 -13.05 8.63 -8.63
C ARG A 107 -14.18 8.52 -7.61
#